data_AF-A5ZXN1-F1
#
_entry.id   AF-A5ZXN1-F1
#
_cell.length_a   1.000
_cell.length_b   1.000
_cell.length_c   1.000
_cell.angle_alpha   90.00
_cell.angle_beta   90.00
_cell.angle_gamma   90.00
#
_symmetry.space_group_name_H-M   'P 1'
#
loop_
_entity.id
_entity.type
_entity.pdbx_description
1 polymer ?
#
loop_
_entity_poly.entity_id
_entity_poly.type
_entity_poly.pdbx_seq_one_letter_code
_entity_poly.pdbx_strand_id
1 'polypeptide(L)'
;MTFMEQKLKCDVYIGKNLRRLREKFGLSQEKLCAELQCRNCDIGRSTYAKYENGELNIRISVLMELKKIYNCSYDEFFDDLDSH
;
A
#
# COMPACT_ATOMS: atom_id res chain seq x y z
N MET A 1 -22.16 -21.19 -16.84
CA MET A 1 -22.37 -20.37 -15.63
C MET A 1 -21.09 -19.61 -15.38
N THR A 2 -20.97 -18.40 -15.91
CA THR A 2 -19.78 -17.57 -15.74
C THR A 2 -19.92 -16.88 -14.39
N PHE A 3 -19.14 -17.28 -13.39
CA PHE A 3 -19.09 -16.60 -12.11
C PHE A 3 -18.61 -15.17 -12.37
N MET A 4 -19.53 -14.20 -12.26
CA MET A 4 -19.15 -12.79 -12.19
C MET A 4 -18.35 -12.60 -10.90
N GLU A 5 -17.05 -12.47 -11.07
CA GLU A 5 -16.15 -12.02 -10.01
C GLU A 5 -16.65 -10.64 -9.57
N GLN A 6 -17.31 -10.59 -8.41
CA GLN A 6 -17.66 -9.33 -7.75
C GLN A 6 -16.36 -8.71 -7.25
N LYS A 7 -15.63 -8.04 -8.15
CA LYS A 7 -14.49 -7.22 -7.77
C LYS A 7 -15.06 -6.08 -6.96
N LEU A 8 -14.86 -6.09 -5.65
CA LEU A 8 -15.01 -4.86 -4.86
C LEU A 8 -14.19 -3.80 -5.59
N LYS A 9 -14.86 -2.79 -6.17
CA LYS A 9 -14.19 -1.55 -6.54
C LYS A 9 -13.71 -0.98 -5.22
N CYS A 10 -12.39 -0.98 -5.04
CA CYS A 10 -11.79 -0.34 -3.89
C CYS A 10 -11.93 1.17 -4.14
N ASP A 11 -12.96 1.77 -3.55
CA ASP A 11 -13.30 3.19 -3.61
C ASP A 11 -12.27 4.09 -2.90
N VAL A 12 -11.18 3.49 -2.39
CA VAL A 12 -10.32 4.09 -1.39
C VAL A 12 -8.91 4.32 -1.95
N TYR A 13 -8.66 5.55 -2.39
CA TYR A 13 -7.39 5.98 -2.95
C TYR A 13 -6.33 6.27 -1.88
N ILE A 14 -5.80 5.23 -1.23
CA ILE A 14 -4.70 5.38 -0.25
C ILE A 14 -3.31 5.51 -0.88
N GLY A 15 -3.19 5.48 -2.21
CA GLY A 15 -1.90 5.56 -2.90
C GLY A 15 -1.08 6.80 -2.52
N LYS A 16 -1.74 7.95 -2.45
CA LYS A 16 -1.12 9.21 -2.02
C LYS A 16 -0.63 9.13 -0.57
N ASN A 17 -1.37 8.47 0.32
CA ASN A 17 -0.99 8.26 1.72
C ASN A 17 0.20 7.30 1.85
N LEU A 18 0.23 6.22 1.06
CA LEU A 18 1.37 5.30 0.99
C LEU A 18 2.65 6.04 0.59
N ARG A 19 2.56 6.92 -0.41
CA ARG A 19 3.67 7.77 -0.84
C ARG A 19 4.10 8.73 0.27
N ARG A 20 3.15 9.44 0.89
CA ARG A 20 3.41 10.37 1.99
C ARG A 20 4.11 9.67 3.16
N LEU A 21 3.62 8.50 3.58
CA LEU A 21 4.24 7.69 4.63
C LEU A 21 5.65 7.26 4.24
N ARG A 22 5.84 6.77 3.02
CA ARG A 22 7.16 6.40 2.52
C ARG A 22 8.14 7.57 2.57
N GLU A 23 7.71 8.77 2.16
CA GLU A 23 8.51 10.00 2.20
C GLU A 23 8.77 10.47 3.65
N LYS A 24 7.77 10.38 4.53
CA LYS A 24 7.88 10.69 5.98
C LYS A 24 8.95 9.82 6.67
N PHE A 25 9.06 8.56 6.27
CA PHE A 25 10.07 7.63 6.77
C PHE A 25 11.40 7.68 6.00
N GLY A 26 11.54 8.54 4.99
CA GLY A 26 12.77 8.69 4.21
C GLY A 26 13.16 7.45 3.41
N LEU A 27 12.19 6.59 3.06
CA LEU A 27 12.45 5.36 2.31
C LEU A 27 12.26 5.57 0.81
N SER A 28 13.19 5.08 0.00
CA SER A 28 12.97 4.95 -1.44
C SER A 28 12.08 3.74 -1.74
N GLN A 29 11.38 3.74 -2.88
CA GLN A 29 10.59 2.58 -3.32
C GLN A 29 11.42 1.28 -3.34
N GLU A 30 12.70 1.36 -3.70
CA GLU A 30 13.63 0.22 -3.66
C GLU A 30 13.90 -0.28 -2.26
N LYS A 31 14.17 0.62 -1.32
CA LYS A 31 14.44 0.23 0.08
C LYS A 31 13.22 -0.44 0.68
N LEU A 32 12.04 0.11 0.40
CA LEU A 32 10.79 -0.45 0.88
C LEU A 32 10.48 -1.82 0.24
N CYS A 33 10.72 -1.95 -1.06
CA CYS A 33 10.63 -3.20 -1.80
C CYS A 33 11.54 -4.27 -1.18
N ALA A 34 12.81 -3.93 -0.90
CA ALA A 34 13.76 -4.83 -0.25
C ALA A 34 13.29 -5.27 1.14
N GLU A 35 12.80 -4.33 1.96
CA GLU A 35 12.23 -4.64 3.27
C GLU A 35 11.01 -5.58 3.19
N LEU A 36 10.11 -5.35 2.23
CA LEU A 36 8.94 -6.20 2.01
C LEU A 36 9.35 -7.62 1.56
N GLN A 37 10.35 -7.72 0.67
CA GLN A 37 10.88 -9.01 0.22
C GLN A 37 11.52 -9.80 1.37
N CYS A 38 12.27 -9.15 2.27
CA CYS A 38 12.82 -9.78 3.47
C CYS A 38 11.75 -10.36 4.40
N ARG A 39 10.51 -9.87 4.31
CA ARG A 39 9.38 -10.30 5.15
C ARG A 39 8.43 -11.26 4.43
N ASN A 40 8.93 -12.00 3.43
CA ASN A 40 8.16 -12.94 2.60
C ASN A 40 7.06 -12.25 1.74
N CYS A 41 7.17 -10.95 1.50
CA CYS A 41 6.27 -10.22 0.62
C CYS A 41 7.00 -9.90 -0.68
N ASP A 42 6.92 -10.79 -1.66
CA ASP A 42 7.54 -10.55 -2.96
C ASP A 42 6.73 -9.51 -3.75
N ILE A 43 7.26 -8.29 -3.76
CA ILE A 43 6.69 -7.15 -4.47
C ILE A 43 7.80 -6.46 -5.22
N GLY A 44 7.58 -6.11 -6.48
CA GLY A 44 8.52 -5.32 -7.26
C GLY A 44 8.29 -3.82 -7.10
N ARG A 45 9.34 -3.02 -7.32
CA ARG A 45 9.27 -1.55 -7.37
C ARG A 45 8.11 -1.04 -8.23
N SER A 46 7.93 -1.60 -9.43
CA SER A 46 6.87 -1.19 -10.36
C SER A 46 5.47 -1.51 -9.84
N THR A 47 5.30 -2.59 -9.09
CA THR A 47 4.02 -2.95 -8.46
C THR A 47 3.71 -1.99 -7.32
N TYR A 48 4.72 -1.66 -6.50
CA TYR A 48 4.55 -0.68 -5.42
C TYR A 48 4.23 0.71 -5.95
N ALA A 49 4.88 1.15 -7.04
CA ALA A 49 4.59 2.42 -7.70
C ALA A 49 3.13 2.51 -8.17
N LYS A 50 2.57 1.41 -8.69
CA LYS A 50 1.15 1.34 -9.05
C LYS A 50 0.22 1.47 -7.84
N TYR A 51 0.62 0.98 -6.66
CA TYR A 51 -0.14 1.23 -5.43
C TYR A 51 -0.10 2.71 -5.05
N GLU A 52 1.08 3.35 -5.11
CA GLU A 52 1.22 4.79 -4.83
C GLU A 52 0.42 5.66 -5.83
N ASN A 53 0.36 5.27 -7.09
CA ASN A 53 -0.41 5.97 -8.12
C ASN A 53 -1.92 5.67 -8.07
N GLY A 54 -2.37 4.72 -7.24
CA GLY A 54 -3.77 4.28 -7.22
C GLY A 54 -4.19 3.47 -8.46
N GLU A 55 -3.24 2.98 -9.25
CA GLU A 55 -3.48 2.12 -10.41
C GLU A 55 -3.78 0.67 -10.01
N LEU A 56 -3.29 0.25 -8.84
CA LEU A 56 -3.54 -1.08 -8.27
C LEU A 56 -3.99 -0.99 -6.81
N ASN A 57 -4.82 -1.95 -6.43
CA ASN A 57 -5.23 -2.14 -5.03
C ASN A 57 -4.11 -2.82 -4.24
N ILE A 58 -3.72 -2.22 -3.12
CA ILE A 58 -2.78 -2.83 -2.19
C ILE A 58 -3.42 -4.06 -1.53
N ARG A 59 -2.66 -5.15 -1.43
CA ARG A 59 -3.10 -6.33 -0.67
C ARG A 59 -3.02 -6.08 0.82
N ILE A 60 -3.98 -6.61 1.58
CA ILE A 60 -3.99 -6.54 3.06
C ILE A 60 -2.69 -7.07 3.66
N SER A 61 -2.11 -8.15 3.11
CA SER A 61 -0.80 -8.67 3.56
C SER A 61 0.32 -7.64 3.46
N VAL A 62 0.36 -6.85 2.37
CA VAL A 62 1.35 -5.79 2.19
C VAL A 62 1.08 -4.67 3.19
N LEU A 63 -0.18 -4.27 3.37
CA LEU A 63 -0.56 -3.22 4.33
C LEU A 63 -0.18 -3.59 5.78
N MET A 64 -0.36 -4.85 6.17
CA MET A 64 0.08 -5.35 7.48
C MET A 64 1.60 -5.28 7.64
N GLU A 65 2.36 -5.61 6.60
CA GLU A 65 3.83 -5.53 6.63
C GLU A 65 4.32 -4.08 6.66
N LEU A 66 3.73 -3.19 5.85
CA LEU A 66 4.01 -1.75 5.90
C LEU A 66 3.76 -1.17 7.28
N LYS A 67 2.65 -1.54 7.93
CA LYS A 67 2.39 -1.16 9.32
C LYS A 67 3.55 -1.56 10.24
N LYS A 68 4.07 -2.77 10.11
CA LYS A 68 5.20 -3.26 10.93
C LYS A 68 6.53 -2.57 10.57
N ILE A 69 6.72 -2.17 9.31
CA ILE A 69 7.93 -1.44 8.86
C ILE A 69 7.92 -0.02 9.40
N TYR A 70 6.79 0.68 9.24
CA TYR A 70 6.63 2.06 9.68
C TYR A 70 6.35 2.17 11.18
N ASN A 71 5.91 1.10 11.82
CA ASN A 71 5.46 1.12 13.22
C ASN A 71 4.38 2.21 13.47
N CYS A 72 3.47 2.36 12.51
CA CYS A 72 2.39 3.35 12.51
C CYS A 72 1.02 2.71 12.80
N SER A 73 0.01 3.54 13.06
CA SER A 73 -1.39 3.11 13.09
C SER A 73 -1.93 2.92 11.68
N TYR A 74 -2.95 2.06 11.53
CA TYR A 74 -3.65 1.92 10.24
C TYR A 74 -4.29 3.23 9.78
N ASP A 75 -4.70 4.06 10.74
CA ASP A 75 -5.28 5.37 10.52
C ASP A 75 -4.44 6.27 9.60
N GLU A 76 -3.10 6.27 9.74
CA GLU A 76 -2.23 7.11 8.90
C GLU A 76 -2.26 6.74 7.41
N PHE A 77 -2.63 5.49 7.09
CA PHE A 77 -2.84 5.06 5.70
C PHE A 77 -4.16 5.58 5.14
N PHE A 78 -5.12 5.90 6.01
CA PHE A 78 -6.47 6.36 5.65
C PHE A 78 -6.74 7.83 6.01
N ASP A 79 -5.75 8.56 6.56
CA ASP A 79 -5.81 9.96 7.02
C ASP A 79 -6.49 10.93 6.03
N ASP A 80 -6.30 10.74 4.72
CA ASP A 80 -6.90 11.60 3.68
C ASP A 80 -8.40 11.31 3.42
N LEU A 81 -8.96 10.23 3.97
CA LEU A 81 -10.36 9.80 3.75
C LEU A 81 -11.32 10.21 4.87
N ASP A 82 -10.78 10.55 6.05
CA ASP A 82 -11.58 10.97 7.21
C ASP A 82 -11.92 12.47 7.18
N SER A 83 -11.41 13.22 6.19
CA SER A 83 -11.63 14.67 6.06
C SER A 83 -13.00 15.06 5.50
N HIS A 84 -14.05 14.24 5.63
CA HIS A 84 -15.38 14.57 5.08
C HIS A 84 -16.58 14.34 6.00
#